data_AF-A0A2V7WCJ5-F1
#
_entry.id   AF-A0A2V7WCJ5-F1
#
_cell.length_a   1.000
_cell.length_b   1.000
_cell.length_c   1.000
_cell.angle_alpha   90.00
_cell.angle_beta   90.00
_cell.angle_gamma   90.00
#
_symmetry.space_group_name_H-M   'P 1'
#
loop_
_entity.id
_entity.type
_entity.pdbx_description
1 polymer ?
#
loop_
_entity_poly.entity_id
_entity_poly.type
_entity_poly.pdbx_seq_one_letter_code
_entity_poly.pdbx_strand_id
1 'polypeptide(L)'
;MRREKGFSLIEVLAALLILTLIITMSLAAFVERNKRLRQASEIILAYQALANEAEYRRRIDFAQLETSKPQFISDTKVLAPLEPFTTVVTVQKTKPAVKNVTMTVRWNGGTREAALSLMRVDTGGTNLW
;
A
#
# COMPACT_ATOMS: atom_id res chain seq x y z
N MET A 1 54.46 -20.04 -37.06
CA MET A 1 54.04 -18.90 -36.20
C MET A 1 52.63 -18.49 -36.59
N ARG A 2 51.64 -18.75 -35.74
CA ARG A 2 50.24 -18.37 -35.93
C ARG A 2 50.13 -16.87 -35.60
N ARG A 3 49.75 -16.01 -36.55
CA ARG A 3 49.44 -14.60 -36.26
C ARG A 3 48.14 -14.56 -35.46
N GLU A 4 48.23 -14.30 -34.16
CA GLU A 4 47.06 -13.92 -33.38
C GLU A 4 46.59 -12.55 -33.88
N LYS A 5 45.39 -12.49 -34.46
CA LYS A 5 44.78 -11.23 -34.85
C LYS A 5 44.23 -10.58 -33.58
N GLY A 6 44.86 -9.49 -33.14
CA GLY A 6 44.34 -8.66 -32.06
C GLY A 6 43.01 -7.99 -32.43
N PHE A 7 42.28 -7.51 -31.44
CA PHE A 7 41.05 -6.76 -31.64
C PHE A 7 41.33 -5.41 -32.32
N SER A 8 40.50 -5.05 -33.30
CA SER A 8 40.51 -3.70 -33.86
C SER A 8 39.89 -2.70 -32.88
N LEU A 9 40.32 -1.43 -32.95
CA LEU A 9 39.77 -0.35 -32.11
C LEU A 9 38.24 -0.23 -32.23
N ILE A 10 37.70 -0.43 -33.43
CA ILE A 10 36.26 -0.36 -33.70
C ILE A 10 35.52 -1.49 -32.97
N GLU A 11 36.06 -2.71 -32.98
CA GLU A 11 35.47 -3.84 -32.25
C GLU A 11 35.48 -3.59 -30.73
N VAL A 12 36.55 -3.00 -30.19
CA VAL A 12 36.61 -2.64 -28.76
C VAL A 12 35.58 -1.57 -28.43
N LEU A 13 35.44 -0.53 -29.26
CA LEU A 13 34.44 0.53 -29.04
C LEU A 13 33.00 -0.01 -29.15
N ALA A 14 32.74 -0.89 -30.12
CA ALA A 14 31.44 -1.55 -30.25
C ALA A 14 31.13 -2.43 -29.03
N ALA A 15 32.11 -3.20 -28.56
CA ALA A 15 31.96 -4.02 -27.35
C ALA A 15 31.70 -3.16 -26.11
N LEU A 16 32.39 -2.04 -25.94
CA LEU A 16 32.16 -1.10 -24.85
C LEU A 16 30.78 -0.45 -24.91
N LEU A 17 30.29 -0.12 -26.12
CA LEU A 17 28.96 0.43 -26.31
C LEU A 17 27.88 -0.59 -25.91
N ILE A 18 28.01 -1.83 -26.39
CA ILE A 18 27.09 -2.92 -26.05
C ILE A 18 27.12 -3.17 -24.54
N LEU A 19 28.30 -3.22 -23.94
CA LEU A 19 28.46 -3.43 -22.50
C LEU A 19 27.78 -2.31 -21.70
N THR A 20 27.98 -1.04 -22.09
CA THR A 20 27.36 0.11 -21.45
C THR A 20 25.84 0.06 -21.55
N LEU A 21 25.30 -0.32 -22.71
CA LEU A 21 23.87 -0.48 -22.94
C LEU A 21 23.28 -1.59 -22.06
N ILE A 22 23.95 -2.74 -21.96
CA ILE A 22 23.50 -3.85 -21.11
C ILE A 22 23.50 -3.44 -19.63
N ILE A 23 24.56 -2.77 -19.16
CA ILE A 23 24.67 -2.31 -17.77
C ILE A 23 23.55 -1.32 -17.43
N THR A 24 23.34 -0.31 -18.28
CA THR A 24 22.31 0.72 -18.06
C THR A 24 20.90 0.14 -18.06
N MET A 25 20.59 -0.76 -19.00
CA MET A 25 19.29 -1.45 -19.02
C MET A 25 19.07 -2.33 -17.78
N SER A 26 20.10 -3.06 -17.36
CA SER A 26 20.03 -3.92 -16.17
C SER A 26 19.81 -3.11 -14.89
N LEU A 27 20.51 -1.97 -14.76
CA LEU A 27 20.34 -1.07 -13.63
C LEU A 27 18.93 -0.48 -13.60
N ALA A 28 18.42 -0.03 -14.75
CA ALA A 28 17.06 0.49 -14.86
C ALA A 28 16.01 -0.55 -14.43
N ALA A 29 16.15 -1.79 -14.89
CA ALA A 29 15.26 -2.89 -14.49
C ALA A 29 15.30 -3.16 -12.98
N PHE A 30 16.49 -3.11 -12.37
CA PHE A 30 16.66 -3.32 -10.93
C PHE A 30 16.01 -2.20 -10.10
N VAL A 31 16.20 -0.95 -10.51
CA VAL A 31 15.58 0.22 -9.86
C VAL A 31 14.06 0.13 -9.92
N GLU A 32 13.49 -0.19 -11.08
CA GLU A 32 12.04 -0.34 -11.26
C GLU A 32 11.49 -1.50 -10.42
N ARG A 33 12.20 -2.63 -10.36
CA ARG A 33 11.81 -3.77 -9.51
C ARG A 33 11.78 -3.37 -8.03
N ASN A 34 12.83 -2.71 -7.54
CA ASN A 34 12.88 -2.28 -6.14
C ASN A 34 11.78 -1.27 -5.81
N LYS A 35 11.51 -0.35 -6.74
CA LYS A 35 10.38 0.56 -6.61
C LYS A 35 9.09 -0.23 -6.43
N ARG A 36 8.76 -1.17 -7.33
CA ARG A 36 7.53 -1.99 -7.23
C ARG A 36 7.45 -2.80 -5.94
N LEU A 37 8.55 -3.41 -5.50
CA LEU A 37 8.60 -4.15 -4.23
C LEU A 37 8.31 -3.25 -3.03
N ARG A 38 8.89 -2.04 -3.02
CA ARG A 38 8.56 -1.04 -2.00
C ARG A 38 7.08 -0.68 -2.05
N GLN A 39 6.52 -0.40 -3.23
CA GLN A 39 5.10 -0.07 -3.38
C GLN A 39 4.19 -1.19 -2.87
N ALA A 40 4.51 -2.45 -3.18
CA ALA A 40 3.75 -3.60 -2.70
C ALA A 40 3.82 -3.72 -1.17
N SER A 41 5.01 -3.55 -0.59
CA SER A 41 5.18 -3.53 0.87
C SER A 41 4.34 -2.43 1.52
N GLU A 42 4.35 -1.22 0.97
CA GLU A 42 3.54 -0.11 1.48
C GLU A 42 2.04 -0.42 1.47
N ILE A 43 1.55 -1.05 0.39
CA ILE A 43 0.15 -1.47 0.26
C ILE A 43 -0.19 -2.54 1.29
N ILE A 44 0.68 -3.54 1.48
CA ILE A 44 0.46 -4.62 2.46
C ILE A 44 0.31 -4.03 3.87
N LEU A 45 1.20 -3.12 4.27
CA LEU A 45 1.13 -2.47 5.58
C LEU A 45 -0.17 -1.66 5.74
N ALA A 46 -0.58 -0.93 4.71
CA ALA A 46 -1.83 -0.17 4.73
C ALA A 46 -3.05 -1.08 4.90
N TYR A 47 -3.13 -2.19 4.16
CA TYR A 47 -4.23 -3.14 4.30
C TYR A 47 -4.20 -3.92 5.62
N GLN A 48 -3.02 -4.21 6.17
CA GLN A 48 -2.91 -4.81 7.50
C GLN A 48 -3.48 -3.89 8.58
N ALA A 49 -3.18 -2.59 8.52
CA ALA A 49 -3.78 -1.60 9.43
C ALA A 49 -5.30 -1.47 9.24
N LEU A 50 -5.77 -1.44 7.99
CA LEU A 50 -7.20 -1.39 7.68
C LEU A 50 -7.95 -2.63 8.19
N ALA A 51 -7.36 -3.82 8.05
CA ALA A 51 -7.94 -5.06 8.56
C ALA A 51 -8.03 -5.04 10.08
N ASN A 52 -6.98 -4.59 10.77
CA ASN A 52 -7.00 -4.43 12.22
C ASN A 52 -8.11 -3.46 12.66
N GLU A 53 -8.19 -2.29 12.03
CA GLU A 53 -9.23 -1.30 12.33
C GLU A 53 -10.64 -1.86 12.06
N ALA A 54 -10.83 -2.61 10.98
CA ALA A 54 -12.10 -3.24 10.66
C ALA A 54 -12.58 -4.16 11.79
N GLU A 55 -11.67 -4.95 12.38
CA GLU A 55 -12.00 -5.81 13.53
C GLU A 55 -12.41 -5.01 14.78
N TYR A 56 -11.77 -3.88 15.05
CA TYR A 56 -12.21 -2.99 16.13
C TYR A 56 -13.59 -2.40 15.83
N ARG A 57 -13.82 -1.94 14.59
CA ARG A 57 -15.11 -1.35 14.18
C ARG A 57 -16.25 -2.35 14.17
N ARG A 58 -15.99 -3.64 13.90
CA ARG A 58 -16.98 -4.73 14.00
C ARG A 58 -17.49 -4.91 15.42
N ARG A 59 -16.65 -4.65 16.44
CA ARG A 59 -17.01 -4.81 17.85
C ARG A 59 -17.75 -3.61 18.44
N ILE A 60 -17.78 -2.47 17.74
CA ILE A 60 -18.58 -1.32 18.15
C ILE A 60 -20.05 -1.64 17.91
N ASP A 61 -20.88 -1.35 18.91
CA ASP A 61 -22.34 -1.46 18.83
C ASP A 61 -22.86 -0.60 17.66
N PHE A 62 -23.80 -1.15 16.90
CA PHE A 62 -24.41 -0.49 15.74
C PHE A 62 -24.94 0.91 16.09
N ALA A 63 -25.55 1.07 17.26
CA ALA A 63 -26.07 2.35 17.74
C ALA A 63 -24.96 3.41 17.88
N GLN A 64 -23.75 3.00 18.27
CA GLN A 64 -22.63 3.88 18.60
C GLN A 64 -21.70 4.19 17.41
N LEU A 65 -21.93 3.58 16.24
CA LEU A 65 -21.06 3.77 15.07
C LEU A 65 -20.95 5.23 14.62
N GLU A 66 -22.04 6.00 14.69
CA GLU A 66 -22.06 7.41 14.24
C GLU A 66 -21.32 8.35 15.21
N THR A 67 -21.27 8.00 16.49
CA THR A 67 -20.56 8.75 17.52
C THR A 67 -19.11 8.29 17.70
N SER A 68 -18.68 7.28 16.94
CA SER A 68 -17.33 6.73 17.05
C SER A 68 -16.27 7.70 16.52
N LYS A 69 -15.04 7.61 17.06
CA LYS A 69 -13.95 8.51 16.67
C LYS A 69 -13.67 8.41 15.16
N PRO A 70 -13.44 9.54 14.45
CA PRO A 70 -13.18 9.56 13.01
C PRO A 70 -11.74 9.14 12.64
N GLN A 71 -10.95 8.66 13.62
CA GLN A 71 -9.57 8.19 13.47
C GLN A 71 -9.48 6.74 13.89
N PHE A 72 -8.40 6.06 13.49
CA PHE A 72 -8.18 4.67 13.88
C PHE A 72 -8.09 4.53 15.40
N ILE A 73 -8.70 3.47 15.91
CA ILE A 73 -8.66 3.07 17.33
C ILE A 73 -7.55 2.03 17.52
N SER A 74 -7.30 1.22 16.49
CA SER A 74 -6.23 0.22 16.44
C SER A 74 -4.83 0.82 16.52
N ASP A 75 -3.85 0.01 16.95
CA ASP A 75 -2.45 0.41 16.97
C ASP A 75 -1.92 0.67 15.54
N THR A 76 -1.43 1.89 15.31
CA THR A 76 -0.91 2.34 14.02
C THR A 76 0.60 2.14 13.87
N LYS A 77 1.30 1.49 14.81
CA LYS A 77 2.76 1.23 14.70
C LYS A 77 3.16 0.50 13.42
N VAL A 78 2.28 -0.35 12.88
CA VAL A 78 2.51 -1.03 11.59
C VAL A 78 2.64 -0.05 10.41
N LEU A 79 2.10 1.16 10.54
CA LEU A 79 2.18 2.23 9.56
C LEU A 79 3.40 3.15 9.73
N ALA A 80 4.23 2.96 10.77
CA ALA A 80 5.43 3.78 10.99
C ALA A 80 6.36 3.89 9.76
N PRO A 81 6.56 2.83 8.95
CA PRO A 81 7.35 2.94 7.71
C PRO A 81 6.74 3.85 6.63
N LEU A 82 5.47 4.23 6.77
CA LEU A 82 4.73 5.07 5.82
C LEU A 82 4.65 6.54 6.26
N GLU A 83 5.34 6.92 7.35
CA GLU A 83 5.34 8.30 7.82
C GLU A 83 5.83 9.28 6.74
N PRO A 84 5.17 10.44 6.58
CA PRO A 84 3.92 10.84 7.24
C PRO A 84 2.68 10.16 6.62
N PHE A 85 1.78 9.68 7.49
CA PHE A 85 0.49 9.10 7.09
C PHE A 85 -0.69 9.77 7.83
N THR A 86 -1.88 9.64 7.27
CA THR A 86 -3.14 10.04 7.91
C THR A 86 -4.16 8.91 7.83
N THR A 87 -4.99 8.77 8.86
CA THR A 87 -6.06 7.78 8.92
C THR A 87 -7.39 8.47 9.12
N VAL A 88 -8.41 8.01 8.40
CA VAL A 88 -9.75 8.59 8.45
C VAL A 88 -10.77 7.46 8.45
N VAL A 89 -11.77 7.57 9.32
CA VAL A 89 -12.94 6.70 9.34
C VAL A 89 -14.18 7.55 9.13
N THR A 90 -14.99 7.17 8.16
CA THR A 90 -16.26 7.82 7.86
C THR A 90 -17.38 6.82 7.99
N VAL A 91 -18.48 7.23 8.63
CA VAL A 91 -19.67 6.39 8.80
C VAL A 91 -20.83 7.07 8.08
N GLN A 92 -21.36 6.42 7.05
CA GLN A 92 -22.52 6.90 6.30
C GLN A 92 -23.72 6.00 6.57
N LYS A 93 -24.85 6.59 6.96
CA LYS A 93 -26.13 5.88 7.04
C LYS A 93 -26.70 5.70 5.64
N THR A 94 -26.63 4.48 5.10
CA THR A 94 -27.12 4.18 3.74
C THR A 94 -28.61 3.87 3.76
N LYS A 95 -29.11 3.18 4.80
CA LYS A 95 -30.52 2.84 5.00
C LYS A 95 -30.87 2.88 6.50
N PRO A 96 -32.16 2.86 6.90
CA PRO A 96 -32.57 2.94 8.32
C PRO A 96 -31.90 1.94 9.26
N ALA A 97 -31.48 0.77 8.75
CA ALA A 97 -30.79 -0.29 9.49
C ALA A 97 -29.42 -0.68 8.88
N VAL A 98 -28.84 0.16 8.01
CA VAL A 98 -27.56 -0.14 7.34
C VAL A 98 -26.65 1.07 7.37
N LYS A 99 -25.43 0.88 7.88
CA LYS A 99 -24.36 1.88 7.91
C LYS A 99 -23.16 1.37 7.14
N ASN A 100 -22.59 2.22 6.29
CA ASN A 100 -21.28 2.01 5.68
C ASN A 100 -20.21 2.64 6.56
N VAL A 101 -19.21 1.86 6.97
CA VAL A 101 -18.02 2.35 7.65
C VAL A 101 -16.86 2.28 6.65
N THR A 102 -16.40 3.42 6.16
CA THR A 102 -15.25 3.49 5.25
C THR A 102 -14.02 3.95 6.02
N MET A 103 -13.00 3.10 6.05
CA MET A 103 -11.70 3.36 6.66
C MET A 103 -10.68 3.65 5.57
N THR A 104 -9.87 4.66 5.76
CA THR A 104 -8.91 5.14 4.76
C THR A 104 -7.56 5.40 5.42
N VAL A 105 -6.48 4.96 4.77
CA VAL A 105 -5.10 5.32 5.09
C VAL A 105 -4.52 6.07 3.90
N ARG A 106 -3.96 7.26 4.14
CA ARG A 106 -3.25 8.06 3.13
C ARG A 106 -1.81 8.25 3.55
N TRP A 107 -0.89 8.06 2.61
CA TRP A 107 0.55 8.27 2.84
C TRP A 107 1.20 8.93 1.64
N ASN A 108 2.50 9.23 1.77
CA ASN A 108 3.26 9.93 0.73
C ASN A 108 2.60 11.27 0.33
N GLY A 109 2.29 12.09 1.33
CA GLY A 109 1.63 13.39 1.14
C GLY A 109 0.20 13.32 0.59
N GLY A 110 -0.45 12.16 0.68
CA GLY A 110 -1.82 11.95 0.16
C GLY A 110 -1.87 11.49 -1.30
N THR A 111 -0.73 11.30 -1.97
CA THR A 111 -0.69 10.75 -3.33
C THR A 111 -1.07 9.27 -3.38
N ARG A 112 -0.94 8.57 -2.26
CA ARG A 112 -1.34 7.17 -2.12
C ARG A 112 -2.39 7.03 -1.06
N GLU A 113 -3.37 6.19 -1.38
CA GLU A 113 -4.51 5.91 -0.54
C GLU A 113 -4.85 4.42 -0.63
N ALA A 114 -5.23 3.85 0.50
CA ALA A 114 -5.90 2.57 0.59
C ALA A 114 -7.18 2.77 1.40
N ALA A 115 -8.28 2.18 0.94
CA ALA A 115 -9.58 2.28 1.60
C ALA A 115 -10.23 0.91 1.72
N LEU A 116 -10.91 0.69 2.83
CA LEU A 116 -11.69 -0.51 3.11
C LEU A 116 -13.06 -0.09 3.64
N SER A 117 -14.12 -0.61 3.03
CA SER A 117 -15.50 -0.37 3.47
C SER A 117 -16.08 -1.60 4.16
N LEU A 118 -16.83 -1.37 5.23
CA LEU A 118 -17.55 -2.37 5.98
C LEU A 118 -19.03 -1.98 6.03
N MET A 119 -19.90 -2.83 5.51
CA MET A 119 -21.34 -2.71 5.73
C MET A 119 -21.69 -3.28 7.10
N ARG A 120 -22.30 -2.46 7.96
CA ARG A 120 -22.91 -2.89 9.23
C ARG A 120 -24.42 -2.85 9.09
N VAL A 121 -25.08 -3.91 9.50
CA VAL A 121 -26.54 -4.04 9.52
C VAL A 121 -27.00 -4.17 10.97
N ASP A 122 -28.10 -3.51 11.31
CA ASP A 122 -28.76 -3.70 12.60
C ASP A 122 -29.51 -5.02 12.59
N THR A 123 -29.05 -5.99 13.38
CA THR A 123 -29.68 -7.31 13.53
C THR A 123 -30.52 -7.40 14.81
N GLY A 124 -30.67 -6.32 15.58
CA GLY A 124 -31.41 -6.31 16.85
C GLY A 124 -30.74 -7.08 18.00
N GLY A 125 -29.51 -7.57 17.81
CA GLY A 125 -28.72 -8.27 18.82
C GLY A 125 -27.63 -7.39 19.44
N THR A 126 -27.36 -7.56 20.72
CA THR A 126 -26.23 -6.91 21.41
C THR A 126 -24.93 -7.67 21.11
N ASN A 127 -24.19 -7.22 20.09
CA ASN A 127 -22.77 -7.55 19.84
C ASN A 127 -22.35 -9.03 19.98
N LEU A 128 -23.03 -9.91 19.26
CA LEU A 128 -22.45 -11.17 18.80
C LEU A 128 -22.56 -11.13 17.27
N TRP A 129 -21.54 -11.62 16.56
CA TRP A 129 -21.33 -11.54 15.10
C TRP A 129 -20.64 -10.27 14.58
#